data_AF-A0A382L0A9-F1
#
_entry.id   AF-A0A382L0A9-F1
#
_cell.length_a   1.000
_cell.length_b   1.000
_cell.length_c   1.000
_cell.angle_alpha   90.00
_cell.angle_beta   90.00
_cell.angle_gamma   90.00
#
_symmetry.space_group_name_H-M   'P 1'
#
loop_
_entity.id
_entity.type
_entity.pdbx_description
1 polymer ?
#
loop_
_entity_poly.entity_id
_entity_poly.type
_entity_poly.pdbx_seq_one_letter_code
_entity_poly.pdbx_strand_id
1 'polypeptide(L)'
;YIIPFEGRQDKPYATGFAMDEILTTSQLSKSKHMLFLMDACYSGLMTERGKGLAKPKGERALLKLANKKARQIITAGGSGEQVIKRDEWQHSAFTKNLLAGLDDWEADPNNRGYVTADELGTYLRDNVIIDSDEQQIPQKGRFRNSGGGEFVFFSNHRTNKPNLVDQVRKTSGDDIVVKKVVDRRQGWYEKYGYEGRSIGFFAFEDMFSIAYNEDFDNNWHFTIMNMQIGNNAIKNITNSNSSYSLSANLLGFAVGYKYRFNNVLMPHIISGASYMMTSWEDIVQKTSGDKNIILFLVGVGVEVSPFQFEQPFPMEIGISIGFRGAYLPTSYAFNDGIATLEEWQIKFLPSVVLLLEIPK
;
A
#
# COMPACT_ATOMS: atom_id res chain seq x y z
N TYR A 1 20.05 7.30 -22.91
CA TYR A 1 20.16 7.23 -21.44
C TYR A 1 18.98 7.95 -20.84
N ILE A 2 18.46 7.48 -19.70
CA ILE A 2 17.60 8.29 -18.82
C ILE A 2 18.53 8.96 -17.81
N ILE A 3 18.52 10.29 -17.78
CA ILE A 3 19.43 11.04 -16.92
C ILE A 3 18.65 11.49 -15.66
N PRO A 4 19.05 11.02 -14.47
CA PRO A 4 18.47 11.50 -13.22
C PRO A 4 18.75 13.01 -13.04
N PHE A 5 17.99 13.69 -12.19
CA PHE A 5 18.20 15.11 -11.85
C PHE A 5 19.62 15.41 -11.34
N GLU A 6 20.24 14.49 -10.60
CA GLU A 6 21.65 14.59 -10.16
C GLU A 6 22.65 14.09 -11.23
N GLY A 7 22.13 13.58 -12.34
CA GLY A 7 22.91 13.03 -13.44
C GLY A 7 23.50 14.11 -14.33
N ARG A 8 24.66 13.81 -14.89
CA ARG A 8 25.43 14.70 -15.76
C ARG A 8 25.22 14.35 -17.23
N GLN A 9 24.68 15.30 -18.00
CA GLN A 9 24.46 15.13 -19.45
C GLN A 9 25.76 14.94 -20.24
N ASP A 10 26.87 15.52 -19.76
CA ASP A 10 28.21 15.37 -20.33
C ASP A 10 28.90 14.05 -19.91
N LYS A 11 28.35 13.33 -18.92
CA LYS A 11 28.86 12.03 -18.44
C LYS A 11 27.75 10.99 -18.28
N PRO A 12 26.92 10.74 -19.32
CA PRO A 12 25.71 9.95 -19.20
C PRO A 12 25.98 8.47 -18.87
N TYR A 13 27.15 7.94 -19.23
CA TYR A 13 27.55 6.57 -18.91
C TYR A 13 27.76 6.35 -17.40
N ALA A 14 28.33 7.33 -16.70
CA ALA A 14 28.65 7.19 -15.28
C ALA A 14 27.47 7.55 -14.36
N THR A 15 26.55 8.39 -14.84
CA THR A 15 25.51 8.99 -14.00
C THR A 15 24.08 8.80 -14.51
N GLY A 16 23.91 8.19 -15.68
CA GLY A 16 22.62 7.95 -16.31
C GLY A 16 22.33 6.45 -16.46
N PHE A 17 21.06 6.11 -16.62
CA PHE A 17 20.64 4.74 -16.89
C PHE A 17 20.68 4.47 -18.39
N ALA A 18 21.42 3.43 -18.79
CA ALA A 18 21.47 3.04 -20.19
C ALA A 18 20.12 2.44 -20.61
N MET A 19 19.64 2.79 -21.81
CA MET A 19 18.38 2.23 -22.32
C MET A 19 18.51 0.73 -22.60
N ASP A 20 19.72 0.25 -22.90
CA ASP A 20 20.00 -1.16 -23.09
C ASP A 20 19.81 -1.96 -21.79
N GLU A 21 20.11 -1.37 -20.63
CA GLU A 21 19.83 -2.01 -19.34
C GLU A 21 18.32 -2.13 -19.11
N ILE A 22 17.55 -1.07 -19.41
CA ILE A 22 16.08 -1.11 -19.33
C ILE A 22 15.51 -2.20 -20.24
N LEU A 23 16.06 -2.32 -21.46
CA LEU A 23 15.73 -3.39 -22.39
C LEU A 23 16.02 -4.77 -21.78
N THR A 24 17.24 -5.00 -21.32
CA THR A 24 17.66 -6.29 -20.73
C THR A 24 16.80 -6.66 -19.52
N THR A 25 16.55 -5.72 -18.61
CA THR A 25 15.68 -5.93 -17.45
C THR A 25 14.24 -6.24 -17.89
N SER A 26 13.74 -5.56 -18.92
CA SER A 26 12.39 -5.84 -19.46
C SER A 26 12.25 -7.26 -20.02
N GLN A 27 13.34 -7.83 -20.56
CA GLN A 27 13.37 -9.20 -21.07
C GLN A 27 13.35 -10.24 -19.95
N LEU A 28 13.94 -9.93 -18.79
CA LEU A 28 13.92 -10.79 -17.60
C LEU A 28 12.58 -10.76 -16.86
N SER A 29 11.78 -9.70 -17.03
CA SER A 29 10.49 -9.56 -16.36
C SER A 29 9.49 -10.67 -16.74
N LYS A 30 8.78 -11.18 -15.73
CA LYS A 30 7.68 -12.16 -15.89
C LYS A 30 6.41 -11.55 -16.51
N SER A 31 6.27 -10.22 -16.53
CA SER A 31 5.09 -9.54 -17.06
C SER A 31 4.84 -9.88 -18.53
N LYS A 32 3.59 -10.17 -18.92
CA LYS A 32 3.27 -10.52 -20.32
C LYS A 32 3.46 -9.31 -21.25
N HIS A 33 2.94 -8.14 -20.85
CA HIS A 33 3.04 -6.91 -21.64
C HIS A 33 3.77 -5.82 -20.85
N MET A 34 4.66 -5.08 -21.51
CA MET A 34 5.27 -3.85 -20.98
C MET A 34 5.31 -2.82 -22.10
N LEU A 35 4.80 -1.62 -21.81
CA LEU A 35 4.82 -0.47 -22.68
C LEU A 35 5.58 0.66 -21.98
N PHE A 36 6.58 1.21 -22.67
CA PHE A 36 7.36 2.35 -22.20
C PHE A 36 6.86 3.60 -22.92
N LEU A 37 6.29 4.54 -22.17
CA LEU A 37 5.89 5.85 -22.68
C LEU A 37 6.88 6.89 -22.16
N MET A 38 7.67 7.48 -23.06
CA MET A 38 8.79 8.36 -22.70
C MET A 38 8.49 9.77 -23.19
N ASP A 39 8.15 10.67 -22.27
CA ASP A 39 8.03 12.10 -22.56
C ASP A 39 9.42 12.77 -22.61
N ALA A 40 10.26 12.26 -23.49
CA ALA A 40 11.62 12.70 -23.73
C ALA A 40 12.01 12.36 -25.17
N CYS A 41 12.89 13.18 -25.74
CA CYS A 41 13.44 12.95 -27.06
C CYS A 41 14.52 11.87 -27.01
N TYR A 42 14.55 10.99 -28.00
CA TYR A 42 15.45 9.85 -27.98
C TYR A 42 16.06 9.53 -29.36
N SER A 43 17.39 9.48 -29.39
CA SER A 43 18.20 9.36 -30.61
C SER A 43 18.56 7.94 -31.06
N GLY A 44 18.18 6.91 -30.29
CA GLY A 44 18.73 5.56 -30.48
C GLY A 44 17.75 4.45 -30.16
N LEU A 45 16.53 4.50 -30.74
CA LEU A 45 15.53 3.43 -30.60
C LEU A 45 16.18 2.10 -31.03
N MET A 46 16.55 1.25 -30.07
CA MET A 46 17.03 -0.13 -30.28
C MET A 46 15.84 -1.04 -30.63
N THR A 47 15.14 -0.64 -31.68
CA THR A 47 13.91 -1.28 -32.13
C THR A 47 14.16 -1.98 -33.44
N GLU A 48 13.53 -3.14 -33.64
CA GLU A 48 13.45 -3.74 -34.96
C GLU A 48 12.71 -2.76 -35.87
N ARG A 49 13.45 -2.05 -36.74
CA ARG A 49 12.85 -1.20 -37.76
C ARG A 49 11.96 -2.08 -38.63
N GLY A 50 10.64 -1.86 -38.60
CA GLY A 50 9.75 -2.28 -39.67
C GLY A 50 8.90 -3.54 -39.49
N LYS A 51 8.68 -4.07 -38.29
CA LYS A 51 7.62 -5.08 -38.08
C LYS A 51 6.46 -4.50 -37.28
N GLY A 52 5.72 -3.61 -37.92
CA GLY A 52 4.32 -3.39 -37.54
C GLY A 52 3.61 -4.74 -37.67
N LEU A 53 3.01 -5.23 -36.58
CA LEU A 53 2.11 -6.37 -36.69
C LEU A 53 0.93 -5.92 -37.54
N ALA A 54 0.43 -6.81 -38.41
CA ALA A 54 -0.78 -6.51 -39.15
C ALA A 54 -1.89 -6.14 -38.15
N LYS A 55 -2.57 -5.00 -38.40
CA LYS A 55 -3.66 -4.53 -37.55
C LYS A 55 -4.62 -5.70 -37.29
N PRO A 56 -4.85 -6.11 -36.04
CA PRO A 56 -5.71 -7.25 -35.76
C PRO A 56 -7.12 -6.95 -36.30
N LYS A 57 -7.53 -7.67 -37.34
CA LYS A 57 -8.90 -7.61 -37.86
C LYS A 57 -9.77 -8.56 -37.04
N GLY A 58 -10.58 -7.99 -36.15
CA GLY A 58 -11.54 -8.73 -35.32
C GLY A 58 -10.96 -9.32 -34.03
N GLU A 59 -11.86 -9.75 -33.15
CA GLU A 59 -11.60 -10.16 -31.77
C GLU A 59 -10.59 -11.32 -31.66
N ARG A 60 -10.68 -12.30 -32.56
CA ARG A 60 -9.79 -13.47 -32.56
C ARG A 60 -8.33 -13.13 -32.90
N ALA A 61 -8.11 -12.13 -33.75
CA ALA A 61 -6.75 -11.65 -34.06
C ALA A 61 -6.17 -10.88 -32.87
N LEU A 62 -6.98 -10.04 -32.24
CA LEU A 62 -6.61 -9.29 -31.03
C LEU A 62 -6.24 -10.23 -29.88
N LEU A 63 -7.04 -11.27 -29.63
CA LEU A 63 -6.75 -12.33 -28.65
C LEU A 63 -5.40 -13.01 -28.86
N LYS A 64 -5.06 -13.30 -30.11
CA LYS A 64 -3.79 -13.95 -30.45
C LYS A 64 -2.60 -13.03 -30.16
N LEU A 65 -2.75 -11.73 -30.39
CA LEU A 65 -1.70 -10.75 -30.12
C LEU A 65 -1.58 -10.44 -28.62
N ALA A 66 -2.69 -10.25 -27.92
CA ALA A 66 -2.74 -10.00 -26.48
C ALA A 66 -2.33 -11.22 -25.61
N ASN A 67 -2.20 -12.41 -26.21
CA ASN A 67 -1.69 -13.59 -25.50
C ASN A 67 -0.19 -13.82 -25.68
N LYS A 68 0.47 -13.09 -26.59
CA LYS A 68 1.91 -13.15 -26.78
C LYS A 68 2.61 -12.09 -25.93
N LYS A 69 3.87 -12.31 -25.59
CA LYS A 69 4.67 -11.28 -24.93
C LYS A 69 4.72 -10.03 -25.80
N ALA A 70 4.68 -8.86 -25.17
CA ALA A 70 4.81 -7.57 -25.82
C ALA A 70 5.73 -6.67 -25.00
N ARG A 71 6.69 -6.07 -25.70
CA ARG A 71 7.66 -5.08 -25.21
C ARG A 71 7.76 -3.96 -26.23
N GLN A 72 7.17 -2.82 -25.91
CA GLN A 72 6.94 -1.71 -26.84
C GLN A 72 7.37 -0.39 -26.20
N ILE A 73 7.76 0.56 -27.03
CA ILE A 73 8.16 1.90 -26.60
C ILE A 73 7.53 2.95 -27.52
N ILE A 74 7.08 4.05 -26.93
CA ILE A 74 6.66 5.28 -27.61
C ILE A 74 7.40 6.44 -26.95
N THR A 75 8.00 7.32 -27.75
CA THR A 75 8.80 8.46 -27.30
C THR A 75 8.20 9.76 -27.85
N ALA A 76 8.35 10.87 -27.13
CA ALA A 76 7.80 12.17 -27.50
C ALA A 76 8.51 12.87 -28.66
N GLY A 77 9.71 12.43 -29.02
CA GLY A 77 10.48 13.00 -30.13
C GLY A 77 11.69 12.14 -30.52
N GLY A 78 12.20 12.39 -31.72
CA GLY A 78 13.38 11.75 -32.29
C GLY A 78 14.71 12.33 -31.78
N SER A 79 15.78 12.00 -32.49
CA SER A 79 17.13 12.47 -32.18
C SER A 79 17.27 13.98 -32.36
N GLY A 80 17.69 14.70 -31.32
CA GLY A 80 18.00 16.14 -31.42
C GLY A 80 16.78 17.05 -31.36
N GLU A 81 15.57 16.48 -31.24
CA GLU A 81 14.35 17.24 -30.97
C GLU A 81 14.28 17.62 -29.48
N GLN A 82 13.49 18.64 -29.16
CA GLN A 82 13.19 19.03 -27.78
C GLN A 82 11.71 18.88 -27.50
N VAL A 83 11.37 18.51 -26.26
CA VAL A 83 9.98 18.40 -25.84
C VAL A 83 9.37 19.79 -25.69
N ILE A 84 8.31 20.06 -26.43
CA ILE A 84 7.58 21.33 -26.39
C ILE A 84 6.50 21.27 -25.31
N LYS A 85 6.47 22.33 -24.51
CA LYS A 85 5.45 22.59 -23.48
C LYS A 85 4.84 23.95 -23.76
N ARG A 86 3.55 24.09 -23.53
CA ARG A 86 2.83 25.37 -23.59
C ARG A 86 2.01 25.57 -22.33
N ASP A 87 1.92 26.82 -21.89
CA ASP A 87 1.17 27.18 -20.67
C ASP A 87 -0.31 26.80 -20.78
N GLU A 88 -0.89 26.89 -21.98
CA GLU A 88 -2.29 26.51 -22.24
C GLU A 88 -2.59 25.04 -21.90
N TRP A 89 -1.61 24.15 -22.02
CA TRP A 89 -1.80 22.71 -21.80
C TRP A 89 -1.35 22.27 -20.41
N GLN A 90 -0.56 23.09 -19.70
CA GLN A 90 0.13 22.74 -18.44
C GLN A 90 0.97 21.44 -18.52
N HIS A 91 1.20 20.95 -19.75
CA HIS A 91 1.78 19.66 -20.08
C HIS A 91 2.61 19.79 -21.37
N SER A 92 3.40 18.76 -21.67
CA SER A 92 4.01 18.64 -23.00
C SER A 92 2.95 18.34 -24.06
N ALA A 93 3.26 18.63 -25.32
CA ALA A 93 2.42 18.21 -26.44
C ALA A 93 2.15 16.69 -26.41
N PHE A 94 3.16 15.89 -26.02
CA PHE A 94 3.03 14.45 -25.88
C PHE A 94 2.05 14.05 -24.77
N THR A 95 2.20 14.59 -23.56
CA THR A 95 1.32 14.26 -22.43
C THR A 95 -0.11 14.73 -22.67
N LYS A 96 -0.31 15.93 -23.24
CA LYS A 96 -1.64 16.42 -23.65
C LYS A 96 -2.35 15.39 -24.54
N ASN A 97 -1.71 14.97 -25.63
CA ASN A 97 -2.30 14.02 -26.56
C ASN A 97 -2.43 12.61 -25.96
N LEU A 98 -1.52 12.19 -25.08
CA LEU A 98 -1.65 10.91 -24.39
C LEU A 98 -2.93 10.85 -23.55
N LEU A 99 -3.25 11.93 -22.85
CA LEU A 99 -4.48 12.05 -22.06
C LEU A 99 -5.71 12.04 -22.98
N ALA A 100 -5.77 12.88 -24.00
CA ALA A 100 -6.89 12.87 -24.96
C ALA A 100 -7.07 11.49 -25.63
N GLY A 101 -5.97 10.83 -25.99
CA GLY A 101 -5.99 9.51 -26.61
C GLY A 101 -6.58 8.39 -25.73
N LEU A 102 -6.35 8.43 -24.41
CA LEU A 102 -6.71 7.35 -23.47
C LEU A 102 -7.87 7.68 -22.53
N ASP A 103 -7.97 8.91 -22.05
CA ASP A 103 -9.06 9.37 -21.18
C ASP A 103 -10.30 9.72 -22.01
N ASP A 104 -10.12 10.50 -23.09
CA ASP A 104 -11.22 10.89 -24.00
C ASP A 104 -11.45 9.89 -25.14
N TRP A 105 -10.61 8.84 -25.22
CA TRP A 105 -10.68 7.78 -26.22
C TRP A 105 -10.48 8.25 -27.67
N GLU A 106 -9.80 9.37 -27.90
CA GLU A 106 -9.54 9.88 -29.25
C GLU A 106 -8.62 8.97 -30.08
N ALA A 107 -7.81 8.12 -29.42
CA ALA A 107 -6.99 7.12 -30.09
C ALA A 107 -7.81 5.91 -30.61
N ASP A 108 -9.12 5.86 -30.34
CA ASP A 108 -10.08 4.90 -30.92
C ASP A 108 -11.14 5.59 -31.79
N PRO A 109 -10.75 6.17 -32.94
CA PRO A 109 -11.68 6.94 -33.79
C PRO A 109 -12.81 6.08 -34.37
N ASN A 110 -12.66 4.76 -34.39
CA ASN A 110 -13.68 3.83 -34.90
C ASN A 110 -14.53 3.21 -33.77
N ASN A 111 -14.36 3.64 -32.52
CA ASN A 111 -15.14 3.22 -31.36
C ASN A 111 -15.24 1.68 -31.20
N ARG A 112 -14.09 1.00 -31.29
CA ARG A 112 -13.97 -0.46 -31.07
C ARG A 112 -13.96 -0.84 -29.59
N GLY A 113 -13.79 0.11 -28.69
CA GLY A 113 -13.71 -0.13 -27.24
C GLY A 113 -12.32 -0.60 -26.76
N TYR A 114 -11.32 -0.57 -27.64
CA TYR A 114 -9.93 -0.86 -27.31
C TYR A 114 -8.97 -0.05 -28.18
N VAL A 115 -7.78 0.23 -27.65
CA VAL A 115 -6.67 0.89 -28.35
C VAL A 115 -5.42 0.03 -28.22
N THR A 116 -4.79 -0.32 -29.33
CA THR A 116 -3.47 -0.97 -29.30
C THR A 116 -2.36 0.05 -29.12
N ALA A 117 -1.21 -0.34 -28.56
CA ALA A 117 -0.06 0.56 -28.46
C ALA A 117 0.43 1.04 -29.83
N ASP A 118 0.29 0.24 -30.88
CA ASP A 118 0.57 0.69 -32.26
C ASP A 118 -0.36 1.82 -32.71
N GLU A 119 -1.66 1.73 -32.39
CA GLU A 119 -2.66 2.76 -32.69
C GLU A 119 -2.43 4.01 -31.86
N LEU A 120 -2.20 3.87 -30.55
CA LEU A 120 -1.85 4.97 -29.66
C LEU A 120 -0.60 5.70 -30.17
N GLY A 121 0.46 4.97 -30.54
CA GLY A 121 1.67 5.58 -31.07
C GLY A 121 1.48 6.26 -32.44
N THR A 122 0.48 5.85 -33.23
CA THR A 122 0.12 6.53 -34.48
C THR A 122 -0.61 7.83 -34.18
N TYR A 123 -1.65 7.76 -33.34
CA TYR A 123 -2.40 8.92 -32.87
C TYR A 123 -1.49 9.97 -32.23
N LEU A 124 -0.57 9.55 -31.35
CA LEU A 124 0.39 10.45 -30.72
C LEU A 124 1.29 11.12 -31.76
N ARG A 125 1.79 10.37 -32.74
CA ARG A 125 2.64 10.93 -33.79
C ARG A 125 1.92 12.00 -34.60
N ASP A 126 0.69 11.71 -35.04
CA ASP A 126 -0.07 12.61 -35.92
C ASP A 126 -0.42 13.92 -35.19
N ASN A 127 -0.89 13.85 -33.94
CA ASN A 127 -1.33 15.04 -33.21
C ASN A 127 -0.19 15.84 -32.58
N VAL A 128 0.88 15.19 -32.08
CA VAL A 128 2.01 15.91 -31.48
C VAL A 128 2.79 16.68 -32.55
N ILE A 129 2.90 16.18 -33.77
CA ILE A 129 3.51 16.92 -34.88
C ILE A 129 2.75 18.23 -35.10
N ILE A 130 1.42 18.19 -35.12
CA ILE A 130 0.57 19.37 -35.31
C ILE A 130 0.72 20.33 -34.12
N ASP A 131 0.56 19.83 -32.89
CA ASP A 131 0.62 20.66 -31.68
C ASP A 131 2.00 21.28 -31.46
N SER A 132 3.08 20.59 -31.84
CA SER A 132 4.45 21.09 -31.67
C SER A 132 4.93 21.99 -32.82
N ASP A 133 4.07 22.33 -33.79
CA ASP A 133 4.47 23.02 -35.04
C ASP A 133 5.63 22.29 -35.75
N GLU A 134 5.52 20.97 -35.88
CA GLU A 134 6.50 20.06 -36.50
C GLU A 134 7.86 19.96 -35.78
N GLN A 135 7.98 20.49 -34.56
CA GLN A 135 9.22 20.45 -33.77
C GLN A 135 9.46 19.11 -33.07
N GLN A 136 8.43 18.27 -32.96
CA GLN A 136 8.50 16.95 -32.37
C GLN A 136 7.86 15.89 -33.28
N ILE A 137 8.58 14.79 -33.47
CA ILE A 137 8.11 13.63 -34.22
C ILE A 137 8.17 12.41 -33.29
N PRO A 138 7.07 12.07 -32.59
CA PRO A 138 7.03 10.88 -31.76
C PRO A 138 7.44 9.62 -32.51
N GLN A 139 8.25 8.80 -31.85
CA GLN A 139 8.70 7.51 -32.39
C GLN A 139 8.08 6.37 -31.61
N LYS A 140 7.53 5.37 -32.32
CA LYS A 140 7.08 4.10 -31.74
C LYS A 140 7.94 2.95 -32.22
N GLY A 141 8.12 1.94 -31.39
CA GLY A 141 8.80 0.72 -31.79
C GLY A 141 8.67 -0.43 -30.82
N ARG A 142 9.29 -1.55 -31.20
CA ARG A 142 9.29 -2.81 -30.46
C ARG A 142 10.71 -3.19 -30.12
N PHE A 143 10.92 -3.64 -28.89
CA PHE A 143 12.20 -4.18 -28.47
C PHE A 143 12.52 -5.51 -29.17
N ARG A 144 13.82 -5.82 -29.31
CA ARG A 144 14.26 -7.13 -29.80
C ARG A 144 13.72 -8.23 -28.89
N ASN A 145 13.29 -9.35 -29.48
CA ASN A 145 12.68 -10.47 -28.75
C ASN A 145 11.39 -10.09 -27.97
N SER A 146 10.66 -9.06 -28.44
CA SER A 146 9.39 -8.61 -27.83
C SER A 146 8.32 -9.70 -27.77
N GLY A 147 8.41 -10.76 -28.58
CA GLY A 147 7.49 -11.91 -28.56
C GLY A 147 6.34 -11.80 -29.56
N GLY A 148 6.24 -10.69 -30.29
CA GLY A 148 5.26 -10.49 -31.36
C GLY A 148 3.81 -10.36 -30.89
N GLY A 149 3.59 -10.04 -29.61
CA GLY A 149 2.29 -9.64 -29.06
C GLY A 149 2.06 -8.13 -29.14
N GLU A 150 0.94 -7.68 -28.59
CA GLU A 150 0.53 -6.26 -28.63
C GLU A 150 0.00 -5.84 -27.26
N PHE A 151 0.44 -4.67 -26.77
CA PHE A 151 -0.15 -4.04 -25.61
C PHE A 151 -1.50 -3.41 -26.01
N VAL A 152 -2.56 -3.68 -25.25
CA VAL A 152 -3.93 -3.25 -25.57
C VAL A 152 -4.56 -2.59 -24.34
N PHE A 153 -5.14 -1.41 -24.54
CA PHE A 153 -5.96 -0.69 -23.57
C PHE A 153 -7.44 -0.98 -23.84
N PHE A 154 -8.23 -1.13 -22.78
CA PHE A 154 -9.67 -1.39 -22.86
C PHE A 154 -10.47 -0.29 -22.18
N SER A 155 -11.61 0.08 -22.76
CA SER A 155 -12.47 1.09 -22.18
C SER A 155 -13.23 0.53 -20.99
N ASN A 156 -13.13 1.22 -19.85
CA ASN A 156 -13.92 0.91 -18.66
C ASN A 156 -15.35 1.44 -18.73
N HIS A 157 -15.63 2.38 -19.65
CA HIS A 157 -16.90 3.10 -19.74
C HIS A 157 -17.83 2.61 -20.86
N ARG A 158 -17.41 1.66 -21.69
CA ARG A 158 -18.21 1.19 -22.84
C ARG A 158 -18.72 -0.24 -22.62
N THR A 159 -20.01 -0.45 -22.93
CA THR A 159 -20.74 -1.73 -22.84
C THR A 159 -20.22 -2.81 -23.81
N ASN A 160 -19.43 -2.42 -24.82
CA ASN A 160 -18.80 -3.31 -25.79
C ASN A 160 -17.38 -3.70 -25.38
N LYS A 161 -17.20 -4.28 -24.17
CA LYS A 161 -15.93 -4.95 -23.85
C LYS A 161 -15.87 -6.24 -24.67
N PRO A 162 -14.90 -6.43 -25.57
CA PRO A 162 -14.73 -7.71 -26.24
C PRO A 162 -14.45 -8.79 -25.18
N ASN A 163 -15.05 -9.97 -25.32
CA ASN A 163 -14.93 -11.11 -24.42
C ASN A 163 -13.56 -11.76 -24.62
N LEU A 164 -12.52 -11.06 -24.15
CA LEU A 164 -11.15 -11.46 -24.34
C LEU A 164 -10.64 -12.23 -23.12
N VAL A 165 -10.76 -13.55 -23.19
CA VAL A 165 -10.19 -14.57 -22.27
C VAL A 165 -10.96 -14.74 -20.95
N ASP A 166 -11.33 -16.01 -20.68
CA ASP A 166 -11.97 -16.55 -19.48
C ASP A 166 -11.97 -15.64 -18.25
N GLN A 167 -13.14 -15.05 -17.96
CA GLN A 167 -13.47 -14.38 -16.70
C GLN A 167 -13.43 -15.31 -15.47
N VAL A 168 -12.85 -16.51 -15.60
CA VAL A 168 -12.76 -17.55 -14.54
C VAL A 168 -11.41 -17.54 -13.83
N ARG A 169 -10.39 -16.82 -14.32
CA ARG A 169 -9.23 -16.53 -13.47
C ARG A 169 -9.55 -15.30 -12.64
N LYS A 170 -9.98 -15.55 -11.40
CA LYS A 170 -10.04 -14.63 -10.25
C LYS A 170 -9.32 -13.32 -10.57
N THR A 171 -10.02 -12.20 -10.46
CA THR A 171 -9.43 -10.94 -10.03
C THR A 171 -8.62 -11.23 -8.76
N SER A 172 -7.37 -11.65 -8.93
CA SER A 172 -6.34 -11.50 -7.91
C SER A 172 -6.28 -10.01 -7.66
N GLY A 173 -6.29 -9.58 -6.40
CA GLY A 173 -6.23 -8.18 -6.00
C GLY A 173 -4.90 -7.48 -6.32
N ASP A 174 -4.23 -7.89 -7.40
CA ASP A 174 -2.90 -7.45 -7.82
C ASP A 174 -2.93 -6.57 -9.09
N ASP A 175 -4.10 -6.03 -9.45
CA ASP A 175 -4.16 -4.92 -10.40
C ASP A 175 -3.63 -3.65 -9.69
N ILE A 176 -2.31 -3.61 -9.49
CA ILE A 176 -1.60 -2.41 -9.10
C ILE A 176 -1.68 -1.45 -10.29
N VAL A 177 -2.70 -0.60 -10.28
CA VAL A 177 -2.71 0.62 -11.09
C VAL A 177 -1.58 1.50 -10.55
N VAL A 178 -0.37 1.38 -11.11
CA VAL A 178 0.73 2.31 -10.84
C VAL A 178 0.39 3.64 -11.52
N LYS A 179 -0.49 4.43 -10.90
CA LYS A 179 -0.49 5.89 -11.06
C LYS A 179 0.44 6.44 -9.99
N LYS A 180 1.72 6.59 -10.31
CA LYS A 180 2.56 7.55 -9.59
C LYS A 180 3.63 8.12 -10.51
N VAL A 181 3.47 9.41 -10.76
CA VAL A 181 4.50 10.33 -11.23
C VAL A 181 5.77 10.07 -10.41
N VAL A 182 6.90 9.94 -11.10
CA VAL A 182 8.23 9.76 -10.50
C VAL A 182 8.54 11.01 -9.67
N ASP A 183 8.20 10.96 -8.39
CA ASP A 183 8.74 11.86 -7.36
C ASP A 183 9.76 11.09 -6.54
N ARG A 184 10.88 11.74 -6.24
CA ARG A 184 12.19 11.14 -5.88
C ARG A 184 12.33 10.65 -4.44
N ARG A 185 11.23 10.25 -3.79
CA ARG A 185 11.25 9.51 -2.53
C ARG A 185 10.19 8.43 -2.64
N GLN A 186 10.61 7.17 -2.85
CA GLN A 186 9.70 6.05 -2.63
C GLN A 186 9.15 6.19 -1.22
N GLY A 187 7.82 6.21 -1.07
CA GLY A 187 7.20 6.26 0.24
C GLY A 187 7.62 5.03 1.05
N TRP A 188 7.71 5.16 2.37
CA TRP A 188 8.13 4.09 3.27
C TRP A 188 7.52 2.71 2.93
N TYR A 189 6.20 2.67 2.78
CA TYR A 189 5.46 1.46 2.45
C TYR A 189 5.61 0.98 1.00
N GLU A 190 6.02 1.85 0.06
CA GLU A 190 6.38 1.42 -1.29
C GLU A 190 7.73 0.70 -1.30
N LYS A 191 8.63 1.09 -0.38
CA LYS A 191 9.97 0.54 -0.28
C LYS A 191 10.02 -0.75 0.54
N TYR A 192 9.32 -0.77 1.67
CA TYR A 192 9.39 -1.87 2.63
C TYR A 192 8.14 -2.74 2.67
N GLY A 193 7.11 -2.40 1.89
CA GLY A 193 5.82 -3.06 1.99
C GLY A 193 5.06 -2.62 3.24
N TYR A 194 3.93 -3.27 3.47
CA TYR A 194 2.96 -2.91 4.50
C TYR A 194 2.95 -3.85 5.69
N GLU A 195 3.65 -4.97 5.59
CA GLU A 195 3.72 -5.99 6.63
C GLU A 195 4.91 -5.70 7.54
N GLY A 196 4.66 -5.75 8.84
CA GLY A 196 5.66 -5.46 9.85
C GLY A 196 5.54 -6.34 11.09
N ARG A 197 6.47 -6.09 12.00
CA ARG A 197 6.47 -6.56 13.38
C ARG A 197 6.70 -5.37 14.27
N SER A 198 5.96 -5.25 15.36
CA SER A 198 6.11 -4.12 16.27
C SER A 198 6.13 -4.51 17.74
N ILE A 199 6.86 -3.72 18.52
CA ILE A 199 6.78 -3.76 19.98
C ILE A 199 5.98 -2.54 20.44
N GLY A 200 4.86 -2.79 21.11
CA GLY A 200 3.99 -1.78 21.66
C GLY A 200 4.24 -1.55 23.15
N PHE A 201 4.20 -0.29 23.58
CA PHE A 201 4.29 0.13 24.97
C PHE A 201 3.07 0.97 25.34
N PHE A 202 2.46 0.65 26.47
CA PHE A 202 1.37 1.43 27.05
C PHE A 202 1.69 1.76 28.49
N ALA A 203 1.42 3.00 28.88
CA ALA A 203 1.51 3.45 30.26
C ALA A 203 0.36 4.41 30.56
N PHE A 204 -0.38 4.15 31.65
CA PHE A 204 -1.43 5.02 32.15
C PHE A 204 -1.60 4.81 33.64
N GLU A 205 -1.47 5.86 34.45
CA GLU A 205 -1.42 5.76 35.92
C GLU A 205 -0.37 4.73 36.38
N ASP A 206 -0.80 3.67 37.07
CA ASP A 206 0.03 2.52 37.49
C ASP A 206 -0.24 1.27 36.64
N MET A 207 -0.71 1.45 35.40
CA MET A 207 -0.80 0.41 34.38
C MET A 207 0.36 0.50 33.40
N PHE A 208 1.02 -0.62 33.13
CA PHE A 208 2.11 -0.72 32.16
C PHE A 208 1.93 -1.97 31.32
N SER A 209 2.13 -1.88 30.01
CA SER A 209 2.16 -3.07 29.17
C SER A 209 3.24 -3.01 28.10
N ILE A 210 3.69 -4.21 27.74
CA ILE A 210 4.48 -4.48 26.55
C ILE A 210 3.72 -5.47 25.68
N ALA A 211 3.71 -5.21 24.38
CA ALA A 211 3.02 -6.05 23.41
C ALA A 211 3.95 -6.35 22.22
N TYR A 212 3.88 -7.56 21.70
CA TYR A 212 4.43 -7.91 20.40
C TYR A 212 3.28 -8.02 19.41
N ASN A 213 3.40 -7.34 18.28
CA ASN A 213 2.46 -7.42 17.17
C ASN A 213 3.18 -7.96 15.94
N GLU A 214 2.47 -8.76 15.16
CA GLU A 214 2.98 -9.23 13.87
C GLU A 214 1.83 -9.36 12.87
N ASP A 215 2.05 -8.82 11.68
CA ASP A 215 1.10 -8.89 10.58
C ASP A 215 1.13 -10.29 9.94
N PHE A 216 -0.04 -10.88 9.67
CA PHE A 216 -0.16 -12.11 8.89
C PHE A 216 -0.16 -11.83 7.38
N ASP A 217 -0.79 -10.71 7.02
CA ASP A 217 -0.92 -10.17 5.69
C ASP A 217 -1.08 -8.64 5.80
N ASN A 218 -1.40 -7.97 4.68
CA ASN A 218 -1.55 -6.53 4.66
C ASN A 218 -2.63 -5.96 5.61
N ASN A 219 -3.55 -6.74 6.15
CA ASN A 219 -4.68 -6.24 6.95
C ASN A 219 -4.78 -6.88 8.33
N TRP A 220 -4.45 -8.17 8.44
CA TRP A 220 -4.60 -8.92 9.67
C TRP A 220 -3.30 -8.97 10.46
N HIS A 221 -3.42 -8.83 11.78
CA HIS A 221 -2.29 -9.00 12.69
C HIS A 221 -2.73 -9.75 13.95
N PHE A 222 -1.75 -10.30 14.67
CA PHE A 222 -1.95 -10.74 16.04
C PHE A 222 -1.13 -9.92 17.01
N THR A 223 -1.58 -9.89 18.25
CA THR A 223 -0.92 -9.24 19.37
C THR A 223 -0.80 -10.22 20.52
N ILE A 224 0.40 -10.34 21.09
CA ILE A 224 0.63 -10.97 22.39
C ILE A 224 1.04 -9.86 23.35
N MET A 225 0.38 -9.75 24.50
CA MET A 225 0.60 -8.64 25.42
C MET A 225 0.77 -9.15 26.84
N ASN A 226 1.70 -8.54 27.58
CA ASN A 226 1.77 -8.65 29.03
C ASN A 226 1.53 -7.27 29.64
N MET A 227 0.65 -7.18 30.63
CA MET A 227 0.27 -5.94 31.29
C MET A 227 0.26 -6.12 32.80
N GLN A 228 0.83 -5.16 33.51
CA GLN A 228 0.71 -5.01 34.95
C GLN A 228 -0.25 -3.85 35.24
N ILE A 229 -1.13 -4.05 36.23
CA ILE A 229 -2.13 -3.07 36.67
C ILE A 229 -2.00 -2.92 38.18
N GLY A 230 -1.68 -1.71 38.63
CA GLY A 230 -1.60 -1.38 40.04
C GLY A 230 -2.95 -1.04 40.68
N ASN A 231 -2.89 -0.72 41.96
CA ASN A 231 -4.06 -0.51 42.81
C ASN A 231 -4.88 0.74 42.42
N ASN A 232 -4.21 1.82 42.01
CA ASN A 232 -4.90 3.07 41.72
C ASN A 232 -5.78 2.94 40.47
N ALA A 233 -5.21 2.40 39.38
CA ALA A 233 -5.96 2.16 38.16
C ALA A 233 -7.14 1.20 38.40
N ILE A 234 -6.96 0.14 39.18
CA ILE A 234 -8.07 -0.77 39.51
C ILE A 234 -9.17 -0.05 40.28
N LYS A 235 -8.83 0.77 41.29
CA LYS A 235 -9.83 1.52 42.07
C LYS A 235 -10.62 2.47 41.18
N ASN A 236 -9.93 3.15 40.26
CA ASN A 236 -10.55 4.01 39.26
C ASN A 236 -11.45 3.21 38.30
N ILE A 237 -10.98 2.06 37.81
CA ILE A 237 -11.75 1.19 36.90
C ILE A 237 -12.96 0.58 37.61
N THR A 238 -12.90 0.28 38.90
CA THR A 238 -13.99 -0.38 39.66
C THR A 238 -14.87 0.62 40.42
N ASN A 239 -14.57 1.93 40.38
CA ASN A 239 -15.22 2.94 41.23
C ASN A 239 -15.23 2.54 42.73
N SER A 240 -14.17 1.86 43.19
CA SER A 240 -14.10 1.31 44.55
C SER A 240 -13.28 2.21 45.47
N ASN A 241 -13.90 2.73 46.53
CA ASN A 241 -13.23 3.44 47.63
C ASN A 241 -12.81 2.50 48.77
N SER A 242 -12.64 1.22 48.48
CA SER A 242 -12.41 0.21 49.51
C SER A 242 -11.00 0.29 50.13
N SER A 243 -10.87 -0.21 51.37
CA SER A 243 -9.63 -0.23 52.14
C SER A 243 -8.60 -1.26 51.66
N TYR A 244 -8.98 -2.11 50.70
CA TYR A 244 -8.14 -3.17 50.15
C TYR A 244 -7.13 -2.61 49.12
N SER A 245 -6.00 -3.30 48.99
CA SER A 245 -5.05 -3.14 47.89
C SER A 245 -5.30 -4.23 46.86
N LEU A 246 -5.45 -3.88 45.58
CA LEU A 246 -5.56 -4.82 44.46
C LEU A 246 -4.42 -4.61 43.48
N SER A 247 -3.91 -5.69 42.89
CA SER A 247 -3.02 -5.62 41.73
C SER A 247 -3.38 -6.74 40.76
N ALA A 248 -3.05 -6.56 39.48
CA ALA A 248 -3.31 -7.56 38.46
C ALA A 248 -2.16 -7.67 37.45
N ASN A 249 -1.90 -8.90 37.02
CA ASN A 249 -1.08 -9.20 35.85
C ASN A 249 -1.95 -9.83 34.78
N LEU A 250 -1.77 -9.41 33.53
CA LEU A 250 -2.65 -9.77 32.44
C LEU A 250 -1.83 -10.24 31.24
N LEU A 251 -2.04 -11.49 30.84
CA LEU A 251 -1.46 -12.07 29.63
C LEU A 251 -2.55 -12.15 28.56
N GLY A 252 -2.39 -11.39 27.48
CA GLY A 252 -3.37 -11.22 26.43
C GLY A 252 -2.93 -11.78 25.08
N PHE A 253 -3.92 -12.29 24.34
CA PHE A 253 -3.81 -12.58 22.92
C PHE A 253 -4.97 -11.93 22.19
N ALA A 254 -4.69 -11.22 21.10
CA ALA A 254 -5.70 -10.59 20.26
C ALA A 254 -5.37 -10.78 18.79
N VAL A 255 -6.42 -10.74 17.98
CA VAL A 255 -6.35 -10.62 16.53
C VAL A 255 -6.98 -9.30 16.15
N GLY A 256 -6.35 -8.59 15.22
CA GLY A 256 -6.83 -7.30 14.75
C GLY A 256 -6.87 -7.20 13.24
N TYR A 257 -7.76 -6.32 12.77
CA TYR A 257 -7.90 -5.93 11.38
C TYR A 257 -7.60 -4.44 11.22
N LYS A 258 -6.65 -4.11 10.35
CA LYS A 258 -6.25 -2.74 10.00
C LYS A 258 -6.96 -2.34 8.70
N TYR A 259 -7.66 -1.21 8.75
CA TYR A 259 -8.22 -0.53 7.58
C TYR A 259 -7.19 0.46 7.05
N ARG A 260 -6.66 0.23 5.86
CA ARG A 260 -5.69 1.17 5.25
C ARG A 260 -6.43 2.22 4.44
N PHE A 261 -6.72 3.35 5.09
CA PHE A 261 -7.33 4.50 4.40
C PHE A 261 -6.28 5.29 3.61
N ASN A 262 -5.09 5.50 4.19
CA ASN A 262 -3.92 6.05 3.54
C ASN A 262 -2.63 5.61 4.29
N ASN A 263 -1.47 6.09 3.84
CA ASN A 263 -0.16 5.74 4.39
C ASN A 263 0.20 6.46 5.70
N VAL A 264 -0.74 7.13 6.34
CA VAL A 264 -0.49 7.92 7.57
C VAL A 264 -1.46 7.55 8.66
N LEU A 265 -2.69 7.15 8.32
CA LEU A 265 -3.79 6.94 9.23
C LEU A 265 -4.42 5.57 8.96
N MET A 266 -4.26 4.68 9.93
CA MET A 266 -4.71 3.28 9.87
C MET A 266 -5.67 2.99 11.03
N PRO A 267 -6.99 3.16 10.81
CA PRO A 267 -7.98 2.69 11.76
C PRO A 267 -7.88 1.18 11.91
N HIS A 268 -8.07 0.66 13.11
CA HIS A 268 -8.05 -0.77 13.37
C HIS A 268 -9.08 -1.17 14.41
N ILE A 269 -9.50 -2.42 14.32
CA ILE A 269 -10.29 -3.11 15.33
C ILE A 269 -9.50 -4.31 15.82
N ILE A 270 -9.53 -4.57 17.12
CA ILE A 270 -8.93 -5.76 17.74
C ILE A 270 -9.98 -6.49 18.54
N SER A 271 -9.86 -7.81 18.59
CA SER A 271 -10.65 -8.66 19.48
C SER A 271 -9.77 -9.76 20.03
N GLY A 272 -9.92 -10.06 21.32
CA GLY A 272 -9.05 -11.01 21.98
C GLY A 272 -9.56 -11.46 23.33
N ALA A 273 -8.72 -12.27 23.97
CA ALA A 273 -8.93 -12.73 25.33
C ALA A 273 -7.66 -12.48 26.14
N SER A 274 -7.81 -12.37 27.45
CA SER A 274 -6.68 -12.24 28.36
C SER A 274 -6.90 -12.99 29.64
N TYR A 275 -5.84 -13.66 30.10
CA TYR A 275 -5.78 -14.29 31.39
C TYR A 275 -5.31 -13.26 32.42
N MET A 276 -6.21 -12.85 33.31
CA MET A 276 -5.94 -11.89 34.37
C MET A 276 -5.74 -12.62 35.68
N MET A 277 -4.59 -12.40 36.31
CA MET A 277 -4.22 -12.89 37.63
C MET A 277 -4.28 -11.71 38.59
N THR A 278 -5.21 -11.75 39.53
CA THR A 278 -5.43 -10.68 40.52
C THR A 278 -4.97 -11.14 41.90
N SER A 279 -4.33 -10.24 42.63
CA SER A 279 -3.93 -10.43 44.01
C SER A 279 -4.47 -9.27 44.85
N TRP A 280 -5.09 -9.59 45.99
CA TRP A 280 -5.70 -8.61 46.89
C TRP A 280 -5.24 -8.77 48.32
N GLU A 281 -5.21 -7.67 49.06
CA GLU A 281 -4.87 -7.61 50.49
C GLU A 281 -5.79 -6.64 51.24
N ASP A 282 -6.38 -7.09 52.35
CA ASP A 282 -7.06 -6.27 53.35
C ASP A 282 -6.09 -5.89 54.47
N ILE A 283 -5.74 -4.62 54.55
CA ILE A 283 -4.86 -4.12 55.61
C ILE A 283 -5.56 -4.11 56.98
N VAL A 284 -6.89 -3.97 57.00
CA VAL A 284 -7.70 -3.90 58.23
C VAL A 284 -7.94 -5.29 58.79
N GLN A 285 -8.34 -6.24 57.95
CA GLN A 285 -8.62 -7.62 58.38
C GLN A 285 -7.40 -8.54 58.33
N LYS A 286 -6.27 -8.08 57.77
CA LYS A 286 -5.04 -8.87 57.53
C LYS A 286 -5.30 -10.16 56.76
N THR A 287 -6.18 -10.08 55.77
CA THR A 287 -6.53 -11.19 54.87
C THR A 287 -6.00 -10.89 53.47
N SER A 288 -5.68 -11.92 52.70
CA SER A 288 -5.22 -11.78 51.32
C SER A 288 -5.66 -12.97 50.48
N GLY A 289 -5.69 -12.80 49.16
CA GLY A 289 -5.99 -13.91 48.26
C GLY A 289 -5.69 -13.60 46.81
N ASP A 290 -5.70 -14.66 46.00
CA ASP A 290 -5.49 -14.60 44.56
C ASP A 290 -6.72 -15.09 43.81
N LYS A 291 -6.99 -14.50 42.65
CA LYS A 291 -8.06 -14.93 41.76
C LYS A 291 -7.68 -14.75 40.29
N ASN A 292 -7.93 -15.79 39.51
CA ASN A 292 -7.62 -15.78 38.08
C ASN A 292 -8.88 -15.86 37.24
N ILE A 293 -8.96 -15.05 36.19
CA ILE A 293 -10.16 -14.85 35.38
C ILE A 293 -9.74 -14.70 33.91
N ILE A 294 -10.55 -15.22 32.99
CA ILE A 294 -10.42 -14.92 31.56
C ILE A 294 -11.33 -13.75 31.22
N LEU A 295 -10.76 -12.72 30.62
CA LEU A 295 -11.45 -11.53 30.14
C LEU A 295 -11.47 -11.51 28.62
N PHE A 296 -12.58 -11.03 28.05
CA PHE A 296 -12.67 -10.76 26.62
C PHE A 296 -12.54 -9.26 26.38
N LEU A 297 -11.76 -8.92 25.37
CA LEU A 297 -11.40 -7.55 25.02
C LEU A 297 -11.77 -7.29 23.57
N VAL A 298 -12.42 -6.16 23.34
CA VAL A 298 -12.54 -5.55 22.01
C VAL A 298 -11.87 -4.20 22.06
N GLY A 299 -11.24 -3.78 20.98
CA GLY A 299 -10.63 -2.46 20.91
C GLY A 299 -10.82 -1.86 19.54
N VAL A 300 -10.93 -0.55 19.50
CA VAL A 300 -10.92 0.23 18.27
C VAL A 300 -9.93 1.37 18.44
N GLY A 301 -9.18 1.66 17.40
CA GLY A 301 -8.19 2.72 17.46
C GLY A 301 -7.79 3.19 16.09
N VAL A 302 -6.96 4.22 16.08
CA VAL A 302 -6.31 4.77 14.90
C VAL A 302 -4.83 4.80 15.16
N GLU A 303 -4.08 4.15 14.29
CA GLU A 303 -2.64 4.17 14.29
C GLU A 303 -2.15 5.26 13.33
N VAL A 304 -1.18 6.04 13.80
CA VAL A 304 -0.46 7.04 13.01
C VAL A 304 1.04 6.84 13.15
N SER A 305 1.77 6.95 12.06
CA SER A 305 3.21 6.68 12.06
C SER A 305 4.03 7.90 11.65
N PRO A 306 4.25 8.85 12.58
CA PRO A 306 4.84 10.14 12.26
C PRO A 306 6.35 10.10 11.99
N PHE A 307 7.08 9.06 12.41
CA PHE A 307 8.54 8.99 12.29
C PHE A 307 9.00 7.69 11.64
N GLN A 308 9.89 7.81 10.66
CA GLN A 308 10.42 6.71 9.87
C GLN A 308 11.94 6.87 9.75
N PHE A 309 12.69 5.79 9.97
CA PHE A 309 14.15 5.78 10.04
C PHE A 309 14.70 4.67 9.15
N GLU A 310 15.64 5.01 8.25
CA GLU A 310 16.30 3.99 7.43
C GLU A 310 17.63 3.48 8.04
N GLN A 311 18.22 4.24 8.97
CA GLN A 311 19.46 3.89 9.65
C GLN A 311 19.29 3.90 11.17
N PRO A 312 19.96 3.00 11.91
CA PRO A 312 20.89 1.96 11.44
C PRO A 312 20.22 0.77 10.74
N PHE A 313 18.91 0.62 10.87
CA PHE A 313 18.07 -0.32 10.13
C PHE A 313 16.67 0.28 9.96
N PRO A 314 15.85 -0.23 9.01
CA PRO A 314 14.50 0.27 8.79
C PRO A 314 13.62 0.10 10.04
N MET A 315 13.15 1.21 10.60
CA MET A 315 12.20 1.27 11.71
C MET A 315 11.21 2.42 11.54
N GLU A 316 9.99 2.21 11.99
CA GLU A 316 8.93 3.20 12.07
C GLU A 316 8.46 3.34 13.53
N ILE A 317 8.16 4.57 13.96
CA ILE A 317 7.56 4.86 15.27
C ILE A 317 6.12 5.26 15.05
N GLY A 318 5.22 4.38 15.48
CA GLY A 318 3.78 4.55 15.48
C GLY A 318 3.22 5.02 16.82
N ILE A 319 2.09 5.69 16.78
CA ILE A 319 1.25 6.01 17.94
C ILE A 319 -0.15 5.52 17.61
N SER A 320 -0.68 4.63 18.43
CA SER A 320 -2.06 4.16 18.35
C SER A 320 -2.89 4.84 19.43
N ILE A 321 -3.97 5.51 19.03
CA ILE A 321 -4.92 6.18 19.93
C ILE A 321 -6.29 5.53 19.74
N GLY A 322 -6.93 5.11 20.82
CA GLY A 322 -8.19 4.40 20.74
C GLY A 322 -8.85 4.14 22.09
N PHE A 323 -9.76 3.18 22.08
CA PHE A 323 -10.46 2.68 23.26
C PHE A 323 -10.45 1.17 23.28
N ARG A 324 -10.30 0.60 24.48
CA ARG A 324 -10.49 -0.83 24.74
C ARG A 324 -11.76 -1.02 25.55
N GLY A 325 -12.71 -1.75 24.98
CA GLY A 325 -13.87 -2.29 25.66
C GLY A 325 -13.51 -3.60 26.34
N ALA A 326 -13.70 -3.68 27.65
CA ALA A 326 -13.54 -4.90 28.43
C ALA A 326 -14.82 -5.17 29.22
N TYR A 327 -15.27 -6.42 29.23
CA TYR A 327 -16.33 -6.85 30.14
C TYR A 327 -15.69 -7.15 31.49
N LEU A 328 -15.86 -6.24 32.45
CA LEU A 328 -15.19 -6.25 33.75
C LEU A 328 -16.22 -6.26 34.88
N PRO A 329 -15.91 -6.90 36.00
CA PRO A 329 -16.70 -6.77 37.22
C PRO A 329 -16.56 -5.35 37.76
N THR A 330 -17.67 -4.74 38.20
CA THR A 330 -17.65 -3.41 38.82
C THR A 330 -17.55 -3.45 40.33
N SER A 331 -17.78 -4.61 40.95
CA SER A 331 -17.67 -4.77 42.39
C SER A 331 -17.09 -6.13 42.78
N TYR A 332 -16.52 -6.17 44.00
CA TYR A 332 -16.02 -7.36 44.65
C TYR A 332 -16.77 -7.50 45.97
N ALA A 333 -17.34 -8.67 46.24
CA ALA A 333 -17.82 -9.00 47.57
C ALA A 333 -16.92 -10.08 48.17
N PHE A 334 -16.63 -9.96 49.46
CA PHE A 334 -15.79 -10.91 50.18
C PHE A 334 -16.65 -11.54 51.27
N ASN A 335 -17.05 -12.80 51.06
CA ASN A 335 -17.79 -13.58 52.04
C ASN A 335 -16.96 -14.79 52.43
N ASP A 336 -16.70 -14.97 53.73
CA ASP A 336 -15.97 -16.11 54.31
C ASP A 336 -14.62 -16.41 53.63
N GLY A 337 -13.84 -15.37 53.30
CA GLY A 337 -12.53 -15.52 52.64
C GLY A 337 -12.60 -15.84 51.14
N ILE A 338 -13.81 -15.88 50.55
CA ILE A 338 -14.02 -16.09 49.12
C ILE A 338 -14.39 -14.74 48.49
N ALA A 339 -13.58 -14.31 47.52
CA ALA A 339 -13.86 -13.15 46.68
C ALA A 339 -14.86 -13.51 45.58
N THR A 340 -16.07 -12.96 45.60
CA THR A 340 -17.06 -13.01 44.51
C THR A 340 -16.93 -11.77 43.62
N LEU A 341 -17.06 -11.96 42.31
CA LEU A 341 -17.04 -10.88 41.33
C LEU A 341 -18.49 -10.60 40.94
N GLU A 342 -18.93 -9.38 41.17
CA GLU A 342 -20.33 -9.01 40.99
C GLU A 342 -20.45 -7.88 39.96
N GLU A 343 -21.68 -7.70 39.47
CA GLU A 343 -22.06 -6.57 38.62
C GLU A 343 -21.14 -6.37 37.41
N TRP A 344 -21.17 -7.31 36.47
CA TRP A 344 -20.33 -7.22 35.28
C TRP A 344 -20.88 -6.22 34.27
N GLN A 345 -20.01 -5.32 33.78
CA GLN A 345 -20.37 -4.30 32.81
C GLN A 345 -19.28 -4.14 31.74
N ILE A 346 -19.67 -3.64 30.57
CA ILE A 346 -18.70 -3.23 29.54
C ILE A 346 -18.14 -1.86 29.95
N LYS A 347 -16.83 -1.78 30.14
CA LYS A 347 -16.11 -0.51 30.35
C LYS A 347 -15.21 -0.21 29.18
N PHE A 348 -15.19 1.07 28.78
CA PHE A 348 -14.31 1.59 27.76
C PHE A 348 -13.18 2.35 28.42
N LEU A 349 -11.94 1.93 28.15
CA LEU A 349 -10.73 2.57 28.65
C LEU A 349 -10.01 3.23 27.48
N PRO A 350 -9.64 4.52 27.58
CA PRO A 350 -8.81 5.15 26.58
C PRO A 350 -7.45 4.45 26.51
N SER A 351 -6.88 4.34 25.32
CA SER A 351 -5.57 3.72 25.12
C SER A 351 -4.71 4.56 24.18
N VAL A 352 -3.51 4.91 24.65
CA VAL A 352 -2.44 5.51 23.83
C VAL A 352 -1.24 4.58 23.88
N VAL A 353 -0.88 3.97 22.75
CA VAL A 353 0.18 2.98 22.65
C VAL A 353 1.27 3.51 21.72
N LEU A 354 2.50 3.51 22.20
CA LEU A 354 3.68 3.77 21.37
C LEU A 354 4.10 2.46 20.71
N LEU A 355 4.33 2.46 19.39
CA LEU A 355 4.70 1.30 18.61
C LEU A 355 6.08 1.53 17.98
N LEU A 356 6.99 0.59 18.18
CA LEU A 356 8.25 0.51 17.43
C LEU A 356 8.09 -0.60 16.40
N GLU A 357 7.93 -0.22 15.14
CA GLU A 357 7.65 -1.14 14.04
C GLU A 357 8.88 -1.33 13.15
N ILE A 358 9.10 -2.57 12.74
CA ILE A 358 10.15 -2.99 11.82
C ILE A 358 9.46 -3.71 10.66
N PRO A 359 9.68 -3.30 9.41
CA PRO A 359 9.13 -3.99 8.26
C PRO A 359 9.60 -5.44 8.14
N LYS A 360 8.78 -6.31 7.54
CA LYS A 360 9.08 -7.74 7.35
C LYS A 360 10.06 -8.06 6.23
#